data_AF-A0A5C1AL65-F1
#
_entry.id   AF-A0A5C1AL65-F1
#
_cell.length_a   1.000
_cell.length_b   1.000
_cell.length_c   1.000
_cell.angle_alpha   90.00
_cell.angle_beta   90.00
_cell.angle_gamma   90.00
#
_symmetry.space_group_name_H-M   'P 1'
#
loop_
_entity.id
_entity.type
_entity.pdbx_description
1 polymer ?
#
loop_
_entity_poly.entity_id
_entity_poly.type
_entity_poly.pdbx_seq_one_letter_code
_entity_poly.pdbx_strand_id
1 'polypeptide(L)'
;MRKKEPTEWVVYKAAVEKNLGGHHAVCSQQEWEDLEKSLPGVHTLIRAHIGNEAEAEQFARALQTVPPVPRVVKPTALALRKQAERAARIAALANPAPPQGTTTDDPPANATAEPADEQP
;
A
#
# COMPACT_ATOMS: atom_id res chain seq x y z
N MET A 1 -12.50 -45.02 -30.03
CA MET A 1 -13.18 -44.02 -29.18
C MET A 1 -12.94 -42.65 -29.79
N ARG A 2 -13.99 -41.91 -30.17
CA ARG A 2 -13.84 -40.53 -30.68
C ARG A 2 -13.64 -39.62 -29.47
N LYS A 3 -12.51 -38.90 -29.39
CA LYS A 3 -12.33 -37.81 -28.43
C LYS A 3 -13.33 -36.72 -28.83
N LYS A 4 -14.33 -36.45 -27.99
CA LYS A 4 -15.20 -35.29 -28.19
C LYS A 4 -14.33 -34.07 -27.92
N GLU A 5 -14.25 -33.17 -28.89
CA GLU A 5 -13.60 -31.88 -28.66
C GLU A 5 -14.40 -31.12 -27.60
N PRO A 6 -13.74 -30.55 -26.58
CA PRO A 6 -14.41 -29.81 -25.54
C PRO A 6 -15.09 -28.58 -26.17
N THR A 7 -16.41 -28.51 -26.01
CA THR A 7 -17.25 -27.43 -26.56
C THR A 7 -17.14 -26.15 -25.73
N GLU A 8 -16.71 -26.28 -24.47
CA GLU A 8 -16.60 -25.17 -23.53
C GLU A 8 -15.30 -25.23 -22.72
N TRP A 9 -14.74 -24.05 -22.49
CA TRP A 9 -13.47 -23.81 -21.83
C TRP A 9 -13.64 -22.91 -20.62
N VAL A 10 -12.75 -23.11 -19.65
CA VAL A 10 -12.78 -22.48 -18.33
C VAL A 10 -11.41 -21.90 -18.02
N VAL A 11 -11.39 -20.70 -17.46
CA VAL A 11 -10.21 -20.05 -16.90
C VAL A 11 -10.36 -20.01 -15.39
N TYR A 12 -9.34 -20.52 -14.70
CA TYR A 12 -9.31 -20.57 -13.24
C TYR A 12 -7.95 -20.13 -12.70
N LYS A 13 -7.91 -19.79 -11.42
CA LYS A 13 -6.68 -19.52 -10.68
C LYS A 13 -6.23 -20.78 -9.95
N ALA A 14 -5.04 -21.26 -10.26
CA ALA A 14 -4.43 -22.36 -9.53
C ALA A 14 -3.88 -21.86 -8.18
N ALA A 15 -4.30 -22.47 -7.07
CA ALA A 15 -3.65 -22.25 -5.79
C ALA A 15 -2.25 -22.91 -5.80
N VAL A 16 -1.21 -22.09 -5.82
CA VAL A 16 0.17 -22.56 -5.62
C VAL A 16 0.53 -22.32 -4.17
N GLU A 17 0.70 -23.41 -3.42
CA GLU A 17 0.91 -23.47 -1.96
C GLU A 17 2.01 -22.53 -1.43
N LYS A 18 2.94 -22.09 -2.28
CA LYS A 18 4.08 -21.25 -1.91
C LYS A 18 4.03 -19.81 -2.44
N ASN A 19 3.02 -19.44 -3.23
CA ASN A 19 2.89 -18.08 -3.77
C ASN A 19 1.42 -17.65 -3.88
N LEU A 20 1.04 -16.62 -3.11
CA LEU A 20 -0.29 -15.98 -3.08
C LEU A 20 -0.74 -15.36 -4.43
N GLY A 21 0.12 -15.41 -5.45
CA GLY A 21 -0.09 -14.89 -6.78
C GLY A 21 -0.42 -15.94 -7.85
N GLY A 22 -0.91 -17.13 -7.45
CA GLY A 22 -1.20 -18.30 -8.32
C GLY A 22 -1.55 -18.00 -9.78
N HIS A 23 -1.03 -18.82 -10.70
CA HIS A 23 -1.16 -18.62 -12.15
C HIS A 23 -2.60 -18.86 -12.64
N HIS A 24 -2.96 -18.16 -13.71
CA HIS A 24 -4.19 -18.43 -14.45
C HIS A 24 -3.95 -19.62 -15.38
N ALA A 25 -4.82 -20.62 -15.29
CA ALA A 25 -4.78 -21.82 -16.08
C ALA A 25 -6.10 -21.97 -16.85
N VAL A 26 -6.03 -22.68 -17.97
CA VAL A 26 -7.15 -22.97 -18.85
C VAL A 26 -7.36 -24.48 -18.87
N CYS A 27 -8.61 -24.91 -18.80
CA CYS A 27 -9.00 -26.30 -18.98
C CYS A 27 -10.41 -26.37 -19.59
N SER A 28 -10.82 -27.55 -20.06
CA SER A 28 -12.20 -27.75 -20.50
C SER A 28 -13.18 -27.72 -19.32
N GLN A 29 -14.46 -27.46 -19.61
CA GLN A 29 -15.53 -27.48 -18.61
C GLN A 29 -15.61 -28.82 -17.87
N GLN A 30 -15.42 -29.95 -18.58
CA GLN A 30 -15.44 -31.28 -17.97
C GLN A 30 -14.28 -31.49 -17.00
N GLU A 31 -13.07 -31.07 -17.40
CA GLU A 31 -11.89 -31.14 -16.53
C GLU A 31 -12.04 -30.23 -15.31
N TRP A 32 -12.65 -29.07 -15.46
CA TRP A 32 -12.96 -28.19 -14.34
C TRP A 32 -13.90 -28.86 -13.34
N GLU A 33 -14.96 -29.51 -13.80
CA GLU A 33 -15.89 -30.23 -12.93
C GLU A 33 -15.20 -31.38 -12.18
N ASP A 34 -14.31 -32.12 -12.85
CA ASP A 34 -13.53 -33.18 -12.22
C ASP A 34 -12.53 -32.61 -11.19
N LEU A 35 -11.89 -31.48 -11.50
CA LEU A 35 -11.01 -30.76 -10.57
C LEU A 35 -11.77 -30.29 -9.34
N GLU A 36 -12.88 -29.57 -9.52
CA GLU A 36 -13.69 -29.05 -8.41
C GLU A 36 -14.29 -30.17 -7.56
N LYS A 37 -14.65 -31.30 -8.19
CA LYS A 37 -15.13 -32.49 -7.47
C LYS A 37 -14.02 -33.16 -6.66
N SER A 38 -12.79 -33.17 -7.16
CA SER A 38 -11.65 -33.77 -6.47
C SER A 38 -11.11 -32.90 -5.34
N LEU A 39 -11.06 -31.58 -5.54
CA LEU A 39 -10.45 -30.60 -4.65
C LEU A 39 -11.31 -29.32 -4.58
N PRO A 40 -12.49 -29.40 -3.93
CA PRO A 40 -13.42 -28.28 -3.88
C PRO A 40 -12.80 -27.08 -3.16
N GLY A 41 -12.93 -25.90 -3.77
CA GLY A 41 -12.45 -24.63 -3.19
C GLY A 41 -10.93 -24.44 -3.16
N VAL A 42 -10.13 -25.37 -3.69
CA VAL A 42 -8.68 -25.19 -3.87
C VAL A 42 -8.42 -24.26 -5.06
N HIS A 43 -9.15 -24.46 -6.15
CA HIS A 43 -9.04 -23.64 -7.35
C HIS A 43 -10.12 -22.56 -7.34
N THR A 44 -9.81 -21.38 -7.88
CA THR A 44 -10.80 -20.30 -7.99
C THR A 44 -11.26 -20.15 -9.44
N LEU A 45 -12.52 -20.43 -9.69
CA LEU A 45 -13.13 -20.15 -10.99
C LEU A 45 -13.10 -18.64 -11.28
N ILE A 46 -12.57 -18.26 -12.43
CA ILE A 46 -12.59 -16.85 -12.88
C ILE A 46 -13.65 -16.65 -13.94
N ARG A 47 -13.66 -17.51 -14.96
CA ARG A 47 -14.63 -17.46 -16.06
C ARG A 47 -14.86 -18.85 -16.65
N ALA A 48 -16.12 -19.19 -16.92
CA ALA A 48 -16.53 -20.43 -17.56
C ALA A 48 -17.24 -20.16 -18.89
N HIS A 49 -17.63 -21.24 -19.58
CA HIS A 49 -18.42 -21.22 -20.83
C HIS A 49 -17.79 -20.40 -21.95
N ILE A 50 -16.47 -20.50 -22.10
CA ILE A 50 -15.77 -19.88 -23.22
C ILE A 50 -15.81 -20.84 -24.41
N GLY A 51 -16.26 -20.36 -25.58
CA GLY A 51 -16.57 -21.22 -26.71
C GLY A 51 -15.35 -21.84 -27.42
N ASN A 52 -14.13 -21.41 -27.09
CA ASN A 52 -12.90 -21.94 -27.68
C ASN A 52 -11.68 -21.73 -26.75
N GLU A 53 -10.65 -22.55 -26.96
CA GLU A 53 -9.41 -22.54 -26.16
C GLU A 53 -8.63 -21.24 -26.32
N ALA A 54 -8.52 -20.73 -27.55
CA ALA A 54 -7.68 -19.57 -27.86
C ALA A 54 -8.17 -18.30 -27.15
N GLU A 55 -9.49 -18.08 -27.09
CA GLU A 55 -10.10 -16.99 -26.34
C GLU A 55 -9.87 -17.15 -24.84
N ALA A 56 -10.00 -18.38 -24.33
CA ALA A 56 -9.75 -18.67 -22.92
C ALA A 56 -8.27 -18.41 -22.55
N GLU A 57 -7.33 -18.82 -23.40
CA GLU A 57 -5.90 -18.58 -23.21
C GLU A 57 -5.55 -17.09 -23.29
N GLN A 58 -6.09 -16.38 -24.29
CA GLN A 58 -5.90 -14.94 -24.41
C GLN A 58 -6.41 -14.21 -23.15
N PHE A 59 -7.57 -14.60 -22.63
CA PHE A 59 -8.12 -14.07 -21.39
C PHE A 59 -7.23 -14.38 -20.19
N ALA A 60 -6.77 -15.63 -20.03
CA ALA A 60 -5.87 -16.03 -18.95
C ALA A 60 -4.56 -15.23 -18.95
N ARG A 61 -3.96 -15.03 -20.14
CA ARG A 61 -2.74 -14.22 -20.31
C ARG A 61 -2.97 -12.74 -20.00
N ALA A 62 -4.09 -12.18 -20.44
CA ALA A 62 -4.43 -10.78 -20.17
C ALA A 62 -4.62 -10.49 -18.66
N LEU A 63 -5.08 -11.48 -17.88
CA LEU A 63 -5.17 -11.34 -16.43
C LEU A 63 -3.80 -11.37 -15.72
N GLN A 64 -2.82 -12.05 -16.31
CA GLN A 64 -1.45 -12.14 -15.79
C GLN A 64 -0.63 -10.87 -16.01
N THR A 65 -0.94 -10.08 -17.04
CA THR A 65 -0.20 -8.84 -17.36
C THR A 65 -0.62 -7.66 -16.51
N VAL A 66 -1.73 -7.76 -15.76
CA VAL A 66 -2.08 -6.78 -14.74
C VAL A 66 -1.14 -7.03 -13.54
N PRO A 67 -0.25 -6.08 -13.18
CA PRO A 67 0.59 -6.26 -12.01
C PRO A 67 -0.31 -6.52 -10.80
N PRO A 68 0.08 -7.40 -9.86
CA PRO A 68 -0.71 -7.64 -8.67
C PRO A 68 -0.91 -6.30 -8.00
N VAL A 69 -2.16 -5.82 -7.96
CA VAL A 69 -2.52 -4.65 -7.16
C VAL A 69 -1.93 -4.88 -5.78
N PRO A 70 -1.06 -3.98 -5.26
CA PRO A 70 -0.46 -4.19 -3.96
C PRO A 70 -1.60 -4.40 -2.98
N ARG A 71 -1.68 -5.61 -2.40
CA ARG A 71 -2.63 -5.85 -1.33
C ARG A 71 -2.31 -4.80 -0.28
N VAL A 72 -3.26 -3.92 0.01
CA VAL A 72 -3.17 -2.98 1.12
C VAL A 72 -3.15 -3.83 2.38
N VAL A 73 -1.95 -4.27 2.77
CA VAL A 73 -1.72 -4.87 4.06
C VAL A 73 -1.95 -3.77 5.06
N LYS A 74 -3.01 -3.91 5.87
CA LYS A 74 -3.20 -3.03 7.01
C LYS A 74 -1.92 -3.10 7.84
N PRO A 75 -1.19 -1.99 8.03
CA PRO A 75 0.03 -2.04 8.80
C PRO A 75 -0.30 -2.56 10.19
N THR A 76 0.52 -3.48 10.70
CA THR A 76 0.40 -3.92 12.08
C THR A 76 0.58 -2.73 13.01
N ALA A 77 -0.01 -2.78 14.21
CA ALA A 77 0.09 -1.67 15.18
C ALA A 77 1.53 -1.24 15.45
N LEU A 78 2.48 -2.18 15.41
CA LEU A 78 3.91 -1.92 15.56
C LEU A 78 4.49 -1.08 14.40
N ALA A 79 4.05 -1.33 13.16
CA ALA A 79 4.47 -0.56 11.99
C ALA A 79 3.94 0.88 12.05
N LEU A 80 2.67 1.05 12.46
CA LEU A 80 2.09 2.38 12.62
C LEU A 80 2.78 3.19 13.73
N ARG A 81 3.13 2.54 14.86
CA ARG A 81 3.88 3.17 15.95
C ARG A 81 5.27 3.63 15.52
N LYS A 82 6.03 2.78 14.81
CA LYS A 82 7.35 3.17 14.26
C LYS A 82 7.25 4.31 13.26
N GLN A 83 6.20 4.32 12.44
CA GLN A 83 5.94 5.39 11.48
C GLN A 83 5.63 6.72 12.19
N ALA A 84 4.84 6.69 13.26
CA ALA A 84 4.55 7.87 14.07
C ALA A 84 5.81 8.44 14.75
N GLU A 85 6.68 7.58 15.31
CA GLU A 85 7.95 8.01 15.92
C GLU A 85 8.89 8.67 14.91
N ARG A 86 8.99 8.11 13.70
CA ARG A 86 9.78 8.69 12.62
C ARG A 86 9.21 10.04 12.16
N ALA A 87 7.89 10.16 12.06
CA ALA A 87 7.22 11.42 11.71
C ALA A 87 7.45 12.49 12.79
N ALA A 88 7.38 12.13 14.07
CA ALA A 88 7.67 13.04 15.18
C ALA A 88 9.13 13.53 15.15
N ARG A 89 10.08 12.64 14.83
CA ARG A 89 11.49 13.01 14.70
C ARG A 89 11.74 13.98 13.54
N ILE A 90 11.08 13.79 12.41
CA ILE A 90 11.16 14.70 11.25
C ILE A 90 10.53 16.05 11.60
N ALA A 91 9.38 16.07 12.28
CA ALA A 91 8.73 17.30 12.71
C ALA A 91 9.58 18.09 13.72
N ALA A 92 10.28 17.41 14.62
CA ALA A 92 11.20 18.04 15.57
C ALA A 92 12.43 18.66 14.89
N LEU A 93 12.89 18.10 13.77
CA LEU A 93 13.96 18.69 12.95
C LEU A 93 13.49 19.89 12.12
N ALA A 94 12.20 19.96 11.79
CA ALA A 94 11.63 21.01 10.94
C ALA A 94 11.25 22.30 11.68
N ASN A 95 11.06 22.26 13.00
CA ASN A 95 10.73 23.44 13.82
C ASN A 95 11.76 23.62 14.94
N PRO A 96 12.85 24.40 14.75
CA PRO A 96 13.62 24.87 15.88
C PRO A 96 12.71 25.77 16.74
N ALA A 97 12.63 25.48 18.04
CA ALA A 97 11.88 26.31 18.98
C ALA A 97 12.29 27.79 18.85
N PRO A 98 11.35 28.75 18.92
CA PRO A 98 11.73 30.17 18.96
C PRO A 98 12.51 30.45 20.26
N PRO A 99 13.58 31.27 20.20
CA PRO A 99 14.32 31.63 21.41
C PRO A 99 13.40 32.41 22.36
N GLN A 100 13.12 31.80 23.52
CA GLN A 100 12.47 32.45 24.64
C GLN A 100 13.49 33.35 25.35
N GLY A 101 13.21 34.66 25.40
CA GLY A 101 13.58 35.53 26.52
C GLY A 101 14.90 36.30 26.41
N THR A 102 14.79 37.62 26.23
CA THR A 102 15.34 38.61 27.17
C THR A 102 14.42 39.82 27.19
N THR A 103 13.51 39.84 28.16
CA THR A 103 12.92 41.09 28.65
C THR A 103 13.99 41.72 29.54
N THR A 104 14.62 42.80 29.07
CA THR A 104 15.33 43.72 29.95
C THR A 104 14.49 44.98 29.97
N ASP A 105 13.72 45.04 31.06
CA ASP A 105 13.13 46.22 31.65
C ASP A 105 14.27 47.18 32.03
N ASP A 106 14.35 48.35 31.39
CA ASP A 106 15.25 49.43 31.79
C ASP A 106 14.37 50.63 32.21
N PRO A 107 14.27 50.94 33.51
CA PRO A 107 13.53 52.10 33.98
C PRO A 107 14.39 53.38 33.89
N PRO A 108 13.83 54.53 33.44
CA PRO A 108 14.55 55.79 33.46
C PRO A 108 14.51 56.39 34.88
N ALA A 109 15.66 56.44 35.55
CA ALA A 109 15.84 57.13 36.83
C ALA A 109 16.84 58.29 36.71
N ASN A 110 16.29 59.46 36.38
CA ASN A 110 16.54 60.79 36.94
C ASN A 110 17.78 61.00 37.87
N ALA A 111 18.64 61.96 37.53
CA ALA A 111 19.46 62.67 38.51
C ALA A 111 19.73 64.13 38.08
N THR A 112 18.90 65.02 38.61
CA THR A 112 19.12 66.44 38.92
C THR A 112 20.53 66.76 39.43
N ALA A 113 21.16 67.83 38.92
CA ALA A 113 21.64 69.00 39.69
C ALA A 113 22.60 69.91 38.88
N GLU A 114 22.13 71.13 38.58
CA GLU A 114 22.91 72.38 38.52
C GLU A 114 23.58 72.65 39.89
N PRO A 115 24.68 73.42 40.01
CA PRO A 115 24.59 74.88 39.84
C PRO A 115 25.83 75.58 39.24
N ALA A 116 25.63 76.88 39.05
CA ALA A 116 26.48 77.98 38.59
C ALA A 116 27.89 78.14 39.20
N ASP A 117 28.55 79.21 38.71
CA ASP A 117 29.74 79.93 39.23
C ASP A 117 31.12 79.42 38.75
N GLU A 118 32.10 80.21 38.31
CA GLU A 118 32.30 81.63 38.04
C GLU A 118 33.69 81.73 37.34
N GLN A 119 33.88 82.73 36.46
CA GLN A 119 35.14 82.99 35.75
C GLN A 119 36.23 83.54 36.68
N PRO A 120 37.49 83.55 36.25
CA PRO A 120 38.02 84.78 35.62
C PRO A 120 38.76 84.58 34.30
#